data_AF-A0A978T0X8-F1
#
_entry.id   AF-A0A978T0X8-F1
#
_cell.length_a   1.000
_cell.length_b   1.000
_cell.length_c   1.000
_cell.angle_alpha   90.00
_cell.angle_beta   90.00
_cell.angle_gamma   90.00
#
_symmetry.space_group_name_H-M   'P 1'
#
loop_
_entity.id
_entity.type
_entity.pdbx_description
1 polymer ?
#
loop_
_entity_poly.entity_id
_entity_poly.type
_entity_poly.pdbx_seq_one_letter_code
_entity_poly.pdbx_strand_id
1 'polypeptide(L)'
;MAEKLSASEIQKLYTAGRKNFRNIDLSAADLKRANLPDINFQQANLQWITLQAANLQRADFSGADLQKAKMQDANLQKAKLQKANLRGANLQWANLQEADLQETELPKIDLFNANLAGANLRWANLQAANLQKANLSGADMRIATLREANLTDADLQKTKLQKANLQSANLSGANLSGANLQGANLQQAQLIKANLSNANLSGANLQGANLQAALLPSLENMQGANLQGAYLQGAILSAGEDLLAAIQPDGLVAAKQTSSLIQPTKSNVIPEKNYSIKQSLQTSPVEEKILEENQDIEKKREQVSALEKLAAAQERIDTCFEEKETLETAAERIYEALALRRGKSAFRQKLLAAYNYRCAITGCNAEPVLEVAYILFDTGVTEEISNALLLRADIHNLFDLDMIAIEPNGMIVRVAPALIGTNYSELNGRSLQLPMIEEFHPNKAALQLRLRRCKWL
;
A
#
# COMPACT_ATOMS: atom_id res chain seq x y z
N MET A 1 -31.74 -34.71 24.51
CA MET A 1 -32.02 -33.26 24.60
C MET A 1 -30.84 -32.63 25.31
N ALA A 2 -30.28 -31.55 24.76
CA ALA A 2 -29.21 -30.80 25.42
C ALA A 2 -29.74 -30.18 26.74
N GLU A 3 -28.93 -30.18 27.79
CA GLU A 3 -29.23 -29.48 29.05
C GLU A 3 -29.30 -27.98 28.76
N LYS A 4 -30.47 -27.34 28.95
CA LYS A 4 -30.61 -25.89 28.76
C LYS A 4 -30.39 -25.18 30.09
N LEU A 5 -29.43 -24.26 30.12
CA LEU A 5 -29.07 -23.50 31.32
C LEU A 5 -29.24 -21.99 31.07
N SER A 6 -29.55 -21.24 32.11
CA SER A 6 -29.48 -19.77 32.11
C SER A 6 -28.04 -19.30 32.38
N ALA A 7 -27.76 -18.05 32.00
CA ALA A 7 -26.49 -17.41 32.32
C ALA A 7 -26.17 -17.42 33.83
N SER A 8 -27.19 -17.24 34.67
CA SER A 8 -27.04 -17.23 36.13
C SER A 8 -26.65 -18.60 36.70
N GLU A 9 -27.19 -19.68 36.12
CA GLU A 9 -26.86 -21.05 36.51
C GLU A 9 -25.44 -21.41 36.11
N ILE A 10 -25.01 -21.02 34.91
CA ILE A 10 -23.62 -21.21 34.47
C ILE A 10 -22.64 -20.53 35.43
N GLN A 11 -22.88 -19.27 35.78
CA GLN A 11 -21.99 -18.54 36.69
C GLN A 11 -21.92 -19.18 38.09
N LYS A 12 -23.07 -19.63 38.63
CA LYS A 12 -23.12 -20.34 39.91
C LYS A 12 -22.33 -21.65 39.86
N LEU A 13 -22.60 -22.48 38.85
CA LEU A 13 -21.94 -23.78 38.68
C LEU A 13 -20.44 -23.62 38.45
N TYR A 14 -20.05 -22.63 37.65
CA TYR A 14 -18.65 -22.32 37.38
C TYR A 14 -17.91 -21.84 38.63
N THR A 15 -18.55 -21.01 39.45
CA THR A 15 -18.00 -20.57 40.74
C THR A 15 -17.88 -21.73 41.74
N ALA A 16 -18.79 -22.70 41.66
CA ALA A 16 -18.71 -23.96 42.41
C ALA A 16 -17.66 -24.95 41.87
N GLY A 17 -16.90 -24.58 40.83
CA GLY A 17 -15.80 -25.38 40.28
C GLY A 17 -16.15 -26.22 39.05
N ARG A 18 -17.41 -26.26 38.59
CA ARG A 18 -17.78 -26.97 37.35
C ARG A 18 -17.21 -26.19 36.15
N LYS A 19 -16.23 -26.75 35.45
CA LYS A 19 -15.70 -26.18 34.19
C LYS A 19 -16.30 -26.82 32.93
N ASN A 20 -16.90 -28.00 33.08
CA ASN A 20 -17.38 -28.81 31.96
C ASN A 20 -18.86 -28.56 31.68
N PHE A 21 -19.11 -27.99 30.51
CA PHE A 21 -20.40 -27.59 29.96
C PHE A 21 -20.53 -28.07 28.50
N ARG A 22 -20.05 -29.29 28.22
CA ARG A 22 -20.18 -29.89 26.89
C ARG A 22 -21.62 -30.20 26.52
N ASN A 23 -21.96 -30.07 25.24
CA ASN A 23 -23.28 -30.41 24.67
C ASN A 23 -24.47 -29.67 25.31
N ILE A 24 -24.24 -28.56 26.01
CA ILE A 24 -25.33 -27.79 26.61
C ILE A 24 -25.97 -26.84 25.61
N ASP A 25 -27.18 -26.40 25.91
CA ASP A 25 -27.86 -25.32 25.18
C ASP A 25 -27.84 -24.03 26.01
N LEU A 26 -27.12 -23.03 25.50
CA LEU A 26 -27.07 -21.65 25.98
C LEU A 26 -27.39 -20.68 24.84
N SER A 27 -28.18 -21.12 23.86
CA SER A 27 -28.63 -20.24 22.78
C SER A 27 -29.30 -18.99 23.36
N ALA A 28 -28.90 -17.82 22.86
CA ALA A 28 -29.33 -16.50 23.31
C ALA A 28 -29.05 -16.16 24.79
N ALA A 29 -28.24 -16.94 25.51
CA ALA A 29 -27.86 -16.58 26.88
C ALA A 29 -26.99 -15.30 26.91
N ASP A 30 -27.10 -14.53 28.00
CA ASP A 30 -26.28 -13.33 28.21
C ASP A 30 -25.19 -13.58 29.27
N LEU A 31 -23.97 -13.79 28.79
CA LEU A 31 -22.74 -13.94 29.56
C LEU A 31 -21.79 -12.76 29.30
N LYS A 32 -22.32 -11.56 29.05
CA LYS A 32 -21.54 -10.33 28.91
C LYS A 32 -20.63 -10.13 30.13
N ARG A 33 -19.35 -9.83 29.87
CA ARG A 33 -18.30 -9.63 30.89
C ARG A 33 -18.09 -10.83 31.84
N ALA A 34 -18.59 -12.01 31.50
CA ALA A 34 -18.39 -13.18 32.32
C ALA A 34 -16.89 -13.55 32.37
N ASN A 35 -16.40 -13.93 33.55
CA ASN A 35 -15.02 -14.36 33.74
C ASN A 35 -14.95 -15.89 33.78
N LEU A 36 -14.75 -16.51 32.62
CA LEU A 36 -14.86 -17.95 32.41
C LEU A 36 -13.60 -18.58 31.74
N PRO A 37 -12.37 -18.33 32.23
CA PRO A 37 -11.18 -19.00 31.70
C PRO A 37 -11.26 -20.53 31.84
N ASP A 38 -10.67 -21.25 30.89
CA ASP A 38 -10.61 -22.72 30.90
C ASP A 38 -11.99 -23.41 30.88
N ILE A 39 -13.07 -22.69 30.57
CA ILE A 39 -14.41 -23.27 30.47
C ILE A 39 -14.51 -24.17 29.24
N ASN A 40 -15.17 -25.32 29.38
CA ASN A 40 -15.37 -26.26 28.28
C ASN A 40 -16.82 -26.21 27.79
N PHE A 41 -17.02 -25.62 26.62
CA PHE A 41 -18.26 -25.56 25.85
C PHE A 41 -18.21 -26.41 24.57
N GLN A 42 -17.43 -27.50 24.52
CA GLN A 42 -17.35 -28.32 23.31
C GLN A 42 -18.74 -28.83 22.92
N GLN A 43 -19.05 -28.76 21.62
CA GLN A 43 -20.34 -29.19 21.07
C GLN A 43 -21.57 -28.47 21.68
N ALA A 44 -21.39 -27.37 22.40
CA ALA A 44 -22.50 -26.61 22.95
C ALA A 44 -23.25 -25.84 21.85
N ASN A 45 -24.56 -25.70 22.02
CA ASN A 45 -25.36 -24.75 21.25
C ASN A 45 -25.25 -23.36 21.91
N LEU A 46 -24.54 -22.46 21.24
CA LEU A 46 -24.26 -21.09 21.67
C LEU A 46 -24.75 -20.07 20.62
N GLN A 47 -25.72 -20.44 19.80
CA GLN A 47 -26.27 -19.55 18.78
C GLN A 47 -26.81 -18.28 19.45
N TRP A 48 -26.49 -17.12 18.88
CA TRP A 48 -26.92 -15.80 19.40
C TRP A 48 -26.47 -15.45 20.82
N ILE A 49 -25.55 -16.23 21.42
CA ILE A 49 -25.07 -15.95 22.78
C ILE A 49 -24.40 -14.57 22.84
N THR A 50 -24.53 -13.89 23.97
CA THR A 50 -23.77 -12.67 24.25
C THR A 50 -22.61 -12.98 25.18
N LEU A 51 -21.39 -12.86 24.67
CA LEU A 51 -20.11 -13.02 25.37
C LEU A 51 -19.24 -11.76 25.24
N GLN A 52 -19.87 -10.60 24.98
CA GLN A 52 -19.17 -9.32 24.84
C GLN A 52 -18.30 -9.05 26.08
N ALA A 53 -17.03 -8.71 25.86
CA ALA A 53 -16.03 -8.44 26.90
C ALA A 53 -15.85 -9.59 27.92
N ALA A 54 -16.26 -10.81 27.59
CA ALA A 54 -16.06 -11.96 28.45
C ALA A 54 -14.58 -12.38 28.44
N ASN A 55 -14.08 -12.85 29.58
CA ASN A 55 -12.79 -13.52 29.66
C ASN A 55 -12.98 -15.02 29.42
N LEU A 56 -12.50 -15.51 28.28
CA LEU A 56 -12.63 -16.86 27.77
C LEU A 56 -11.25 -17.44 27.41
N GLN A 57 -10.19 -16.99 28.10
CA GLN A 57 -8.83 -17.49 27.89
C GLN A 57 -8.82 -19.01 28.04
N ARG A 58 -8.20 -19.71 27.07
CA ARG A 58 -8.10 -21.17 27.05
C ARG A 58 -9.45 -21.92 27.11
N ALA A 59 -10.56 -21.23 26.85
CA ALA A 59 -11.86 -21.87 26.75
C ALA A 59 -11.89 -22.85 25.57
N ASP A 60 -12.68 -23.91 25.69
CA ASP A 60 -12.83 -24.95 24.68
C ASP A 60 -14.21 -24.91 24.05
N PHE A 61 -14.30 -24.34 22.85
CA PHE A 61 -15.46 -24.26 21.99
C PHE A 61 -15.42 -25.27 20.83
N SER A 62 -14.60 -26.33 20.91
CA SER A 62 -14.43 -27.26 19.79
C SER A 62 -15.77 -27.85 19.33
N GLY A 63 -16.12 -27.63 18.07
CA GLY A 63 -17.39 -28.03 17.46
C GLY A 63 -18.64 -27.39 18.05
N ALA A 64 -18.51 -26.31 18.83
CA ALA A 64 -19.65 -25.54 19.31
C ALA A 64 -20.31 -24.76 18.16
N ASP A 65 -21.62 -24.51 18.29
CA ASP A 65 -22.36 -23.66 17.38
C ASP A 65 -22.47 -22.24 17.96
N LEU A 66 -21.68 -21.32 17.44
CA LEU A 66 -21.56 -19.91 17.83
C LEU A 66 -22.15 -18.97 16.75
N GLN A 67 -23.08 -19.45 15.92
CA GLN A 67 -23.67 -18.61 14.87
C GLN A 67 -24.24 -17.32 15.44
N LYS A 68 -23.85 -16.19 14.83
CA LYS A 68 -24.28 -14.85 15.24
C LYS A 68 -24.02 -14.52 16.73
N ALA A 69 -23.06 -15.20 17.37
CA ALA A 69 -22.63 -14.85 18.72
C ALA A 69 -22.06 -13.42 18.76
N LYS A 70 -22.31 -12.70 19.85
CA LYS A 70 -21.77 -11.36 20.11
C LYS A 70 -20.59 -11.49 21.05
N MET A 71 -19.38 -11.31 20.54
CA MET A 71 -18.12 -11.55 21.24
C MET A 71 -17.15 -10.36 21.09
N GLN A 72 -17.69 -9.15 20.90
CA GLN A 72 -16.87 -7.94 20.84
C GLN A 72 -16.03 -7.80 22.11
N ASP A 73 -14.78 -7.39 21.96
CA ASP A 73 -13.84 -7.21 23.08
C ASP A 73 -13.58 -8.48 23.92
N ALA A 74 -14.05 -9.65 23.49
CA ALA A 74 -13.87 -10.89 24.25
C ALA A 74 -12.39 -11.32 24.24
N ASN A 75 -11.92 -11.86 25.36
CA ASN A 75 -10.58 -12.43 25.46
C ASN A 75 -10.63 -13.94 25.23
N LEU A 76 -10.28 -14.37 24.03
CA LEU A 76 -10.22 -15.75 23.56
C LEU A 76 -8.76 -16.23 23.37
N GLN A 77 -7.80 -15.60 24.04
CA GLN A 77 -6.40 -15.97 23.89
C GLN A 77 -6.21 -17.46 24.23
N LYS A 78 -5.56 -18.20 23.32
CA LYS A 78 -5.35 -19.66 23.41
C LYS A 78 -6.63 -20.50 23.49
N ALA A 79 -7.78 -19.93 23.13
CA ALA A 79 -9.03 -20.69 23.08
C ALA A 79 -8.98 -21.75 21.96
N LYS A 80 -9.68 -22.85 22.18
CA LYS A 80 -9.86 -23.94 21.21
C LYS A 80 -11.21 -23.75 20.53
N LEU A 81 -11.21 -23.51 19.23
CA LEU A 81 -12.39 -23.25 18.43
C LEU A 81 -12.50 -24.25 17.27
N GLN A 82 -11.71 -25.32 17.25
CA GLN A 82 -11.62 -26.22 16.11
C GLN A 82 -13.00 -26.74 15.70
N LYS A 83 -13.32 -26.68 14.41
CA LYS A 83 -14.61 -27.11 13.85
C LYS A 83 -15.83 -26.37 14.40
N ALA A 84 -15.66 -25.28 15.14
CA ALA A 84 -16.78 -24.47 15.60
C ALA A 84 -17.43 -23.71 14.42
N ASN A 85 -18.73 -23.47 14.55
CA ASN A 85 -19.48 -22.67 13.59
C ASN A 85 -19.66 -21.24 14.11
N LEU A 86 -18.95 -20.28 13.52
CA LEU A 86 -18.95 -18.86 13.87
C LEU A 86 -19.56 -18.00 12.75
N ARG A 87 -20.39 -18.58 11.89
CA ARG A 87 -21.01 -17.86 10.77
C ARG A 87 -21.74 -16.61 11.26
N GLY A 88 -21.33 -15.45 10.74
CA GLY A 88 -21.87 -14.14 11.08
C GLY A 88 -21.72 -13.72 12.54
N ALA A 89 -20.83 -14.35 13.31
CA ALA A 89 -20.49 -13.89 14.66
C ALA A 89 -19.75 -12.53 14.59
N ASN A 90 -19.87 -11.75 15.67
CA ASN A 90 -19.16 -10.48 15.79
C ASN A 90 -18.05 -10.61 16.85
N LEU A 91 -16.80 -10.57 16.40
CA LEU A 91 -15.56 -10.66 17.16
C LEU A 91 -14.70 -9.38 16.98
N GLN A 92 -15.33 -8.24 16.71
CA GLN A 92 -14.60 -6.97 16.61
C GLN A 92 -13.82 -6.69 17.91
N TRP A 93 -12.57 -6.25 17.77
CA TRP A 93 -11.64 -5.97 18.88
C TRP A 93 -11.35 -7.17 19.81
N ALA A 94 -11.78 -8.39 19.47
CA ALA A 94 -11.52 -9.57 20.29
C ALA A 94 -10.04 -9.96 20.26
N ASN A 95 -9.56 -10.56 21.35
CA ASN A 95 -8.22 -11.13 21.44
C ASN A 95 -8.27 -12.64 21.21
N LEU A 96 -7.86 -13.11 20.04
CA LEU A 96 -7.70 -14.51 19.64
C LEU A 96 -6.22 -14.91 19.49
N GLN A 97 -5.29 -14.21 20.14
CA GLN A 97 -3.88 -14.55 20.05
C GLN A 97 -3.65 -16.03 20.41
N GLU A 98 -2.93 -16.74 19.55
CA GLU A 98 -2.62 -18.18 19.69
C GLU A 98 -3.85 -19.09 19.82
N ALA A 99 -5.05 -18.62 19.44
CA ALA A 99 -6.25 -19.46 19.41
C ALA A 99 -6.17 -20.51 18.29
N ASP A 100 -6.83 -21.65 18.50
CA ASP A 100 -6.91 -22.73 17.52
C ASP A 100 -8.26 -22.74 16.81
N LEU A 101 -8.30 -22.15 15.61
CA LEU A 101 -9.44 -22.05 14.70
C LEU A 101 -9.32 -23.01 13.51
N GLN A 102 -8.65 -24.15 13.68
CA GLN A 102 -8.55 -25.14 12.61
C GLN A 102 -9.94 -25.62 12.16
N GLU A 103 -10.18 -25.68 10.85
CA GLU A 103 -11.44 -26.18 10.24
C GLU A 103 -12.70 -25.44 10.73
N THR A 104 -12.59 -24.19 11.20
CA THR A 104 -13.76 -23.39 11.62
C THR A 104 -14.54 -22.83 10.43
N GLU A 105 -15.86 -22.76 10.58
CA GLU A 105 -16.74 -22.03 9.67
C GLU A 105 -16.89 -20.58 10.13
N LEU A 106 -16.23 -19.65 9.44
CA LEU A 106 -16.21 -18.21 9.72
C LEU A 106 -16.81 -17.33 8.59
N PRO A 107 -17.75 -17.79 7.74
CA PRO A 107 -18.21 -16.96 6.63
C PRO A 107 -18.96 -15.74 7.16
N LYS A 108 -18.61 -14.56 6.61
CA LYS A 108 -19.16 -13.25 7.01
C LYS A 108 -18.93 -12.90 8.49
N ILE A 109 -17.93 -13.50 9.14
CA ILE A 109 -17.52 -13.08 10.49
C ILE A 109 -17.03 -11.63 10.47
N ASP A 110 -17.27 -10.89 11.54
CA ASP A 110 -16.67 -9.58 11.76
C ASP A 110 -15.51 -9.67 12.76
N LEU A 111 -14.28 -9.45 12.28
CA LEU A 111 -13.01 -9.49 13.00
C LEU A 111 -12.27 -8.14 12.90
N PHE A 112 -12.99 -7.03 12.67
CA PHE A 112 -12.39 -5.70 12.61
C PHE A 112 -11.53 -5.41 13.86
N ASN A 113 -10.28 -5.01 13.66
CA ASN A 113 -9.28 -4.77 14.73
C ASN A 113 -9.08 -5.95 15.71
N ALA A 114 -9.46 -7.18 15.36
CA ALA A 114 -9.20 -8.33 16.23
C ALA A 114 -7.70 -8.68 16.24
N ASN A 115 -7.22 -9.22 17.36
CA ASN A 115 -5.86 -9.74 17.48
C ASN A 115 -5.87 -11.27 17.28
N LEU A 116 -5.38 -11.75 16.15
CA LEU A 116 -5.20 -13.16 15.80
C LEU A 116 -3.72 -13.55 15.68
N ALA A 117 -2.81 -12.80 16.31
CA ALA A 117 -1.38 -13.08 16.22
C ALA A 117 -1.07 -14.54 16.62
N GLY A 118 -0.34 -15.26 15.76
CA GLY A 118 0.02 -16.66 15.98
C GLY A 118 -1.15 -17.67 15.99
N ALA A 119 -2.37 -17.26 15.63
CA ALA A 119 -3.53 -18.18 15.60
C ALA A 119 -3.37 -19.28 14.54
N ASN A 120 -3.95 -20.46 14.80
CA ASN A 120 -4.05 -21.56 13.85
C ASN A 120 -5.39 -21.47 13.11
N LEU A 121 -5.38 -21.14 11.82
CA LEU A 121 -6.53 -20.96 10.94
C LEU A 121 -6.48 -21.92 9.74
N ARG A 122 -5.75 -23.03 9.85
CA ARG A 122 -5.63 -24.00 8.76
C ARG A 122 -7.00 -24.56 8.38
N TRP A 123 -7.27 -24.64 7.08
CA TRP A 123 -8.56 -25.07 6.52
C TRP A 123 -9.78 -24.27 6.99
N ALA A 124 -9.60 -23.11 7.63
CA ALA A 124 -10.72 -22.27 8.05
C ALA A 124 -11.43 -21.63 6.85
N ASN A 125 -12.75 -21.48 6.95
CA ASN A 125 -13.56 -20.79 5.95
C ASN A 125 -13.89 -19.36 6.38
N LEU A 126 -13.08 -18.39 5.92
CA LEU A 126 -13.21 -16.95 6.13
C LEU A 126 -13.85 -16.23 4.92
N GLN A 127 -14.69 -16.91 4.12
CA GLN A 127 -15.32 -16.28 2.96
C GLN A 127 -16.10 -15.02 3.38
N ALA A 128 -15.83 -13.90 2.70
CA ALA A 128 -16.42 -12.59 2.95
C ALA A 128 -16.27 -12.11 4.41
N ALA A 129 -15.25 -12.56 5.13
CA ALA A 129 -14.93 -12.08 6.47
C ALA A 129 -14.46 -10.62 6.45
N ASN A 130 -14.82 -9.85 7.47
CA ASN A 130 -14.24 -8.53 7.71
C ASN A 130 -13.04 -8.64 8.65
N LEU A 131 -11.83 -8.60 8.10
CA LEU A 131 -10.53 -8.65 8.80
C LEU A 131 -9.79 -7.30 8.73
N GLN A 132 -10.49 -6.21 8.43
CA GLN A 132 -9.88 -4.90 8.29
C GLN A 132 -9.16 -4.51 9.60
N LYS A 133 -7.89 -4.09 9.48
CA LYS A 133 -6.98 -3.75 10.60
C LYS A 133 -6.74 -4.88 11.61
N ALA A 134 -7.09 -6.12 11.28
CA ALA A 134 -6.79 -7.25 12.16
C ALA A 134 -5.28 -7.51 12.23
N ASN A 135 -4.78 -7.90 13.41
CA ASN A 135 -3.43 -8.40 13.56
C ASN A 135 -3.41 -9.91 13.35
N LEU A 136 -2.88 -10.38 12.23
CA LEU A 136 -2.71 -11.79 11.87
C LEU A 136 -1.24 -12.20 11.88
N SER A 137 -0.33 -11.38 12.43
CA SER A 137 1.10 -11.64 12.38
C SER A 137 1.46 -13.06 12.87
N GLY A 138 2.21 -13.80 12.06
CA GLY A 138 2.63 -15.17 12.34
C GLY A 138 1.51 -16.23 12.35
N ALA A 139 0.26 -15.88 12.01
CA ALA A 139 -0.83 -16.84 11.95
C ALA A 139 -0.61 -17.91 10.87
N ASP A 140 -1.15 -19.11 11.10
CA ASP A 140 -1.10 -20.21 10.14
C ASP A 140 -2.44 -20.40 9.44
N MET A 141 -2.52 -19.94 8.19
CA MET A 141 -3.72 -19.90 7.36
C MET A 141 -3.58 -20.80 6.12
N ARG A 142 -2.77 -21.86 6.21
CA ARG A 142 -2.57 -22.79 5.11
C ARG A 142 -3.90 -23.41 4.68
N ILE A 143 -4.15 -23.39 3.37
CA ILE A 143 -5.36 -23.96 2.75
C ILE A 143 -6.66 -23.29 3.27
N ALA A 144 -6.58 -22.12 3.92
CA ALA A 144 -7.77 -21.37 4.33
C ALA A 144 -8.49 -20.76 3.12
N THR A 145 -9.81 -20.60 3.22
CA THR A 145 -10.62 -19.90 2.21
C THR A 145 -10.90 -18.48 2.68
N LEU A 146 -10.39 -17.48 1.95
CA LEU A 146 -10.53 -16.04 2.20
C LEU A 146 -11.17 -15.31 1.01
N ARG A 147 -11.94 -16.01 0.19
CA ARG A 147 -12.60 -15.41 -0.98
C ARG A 147 -13.42 -14.19 -0.55
N GLU A 148 -13.26 -13.08 -1.26
CA GLU A 148 -13.99 -11.82 -1.00
C GLU A 148 -13.78 -11.25 0.41
N ALA A 149 -12.78 -11.73 1.17
CA ALA A 149 -12.50 -11.19 2.50
C ALA A 149 -11.93 -9.76 2.42
N ASN A 150 -12.28 -8.93 3.39
CA ASN A 150 -11.72 -7.59 3.56
C ASN A 150 -10.56 -7.63 4.56
N LEU A 151 -9.33 -7.53 4.07
CA LEU A 151 -8.06 -7.50 4.80
C LEU A 151 -7.40 -6.12 4.72
N THR A 152 -8.16 -5.05 4.43
CA THR A 152 -7.61 -3.69 4.30
C THR A 152 -6.85 -3.30 5.56
N ASP A 153 -5.63 -2.78 5.40
CA ASP A 153 -4.72 -2.38 6.49
C ASP A 153 -4.42 -3.48 7.53
N ALA A 154 -4.64 -4.77 7.21
CA ALA A 154 -4.34 -5.87 8.13
C ALA A 154 -2.83 -6.11 8.25
N ASP A 155 -2.39 -6.54 9.43
CA ASP A 155 -1.01 -6.99 9.66
C ASP A 155 -0.92 -8.50 9.42
N LEU A 156 -0.33 -8.89 8.30
CA LEU A 156 -0.13 -10.27 7.85
C LEU A 156 1.36 -10.66 7.89
N GLN A 157 2.19 -9.94 8.64
CA GLN A 157 3.62 -10.21 8.72
C GLN A 157 3.92 -11.67 9.05
N LYS A 158 4.80 -12.31 8.28
CA LYS A 158 5.25 -13.70 8.52
C LYS A 158 4.11 -14.73 8.59
N THR A 159 2.94 -14.42 8.03
CA THR A 159 1.82 -15.37 7.96
C THR A 159 2.12 -16.53 7.03
N LYS A 160 1.51 -17.69 7.31
CA LYS A 160 1.60 -18.89 6.45
C LYS A 160 0.31 -19.02 5.66
N LEU A 161 0.32 -18.60 4.41
CA LEU A 161 -0.83 -18.57 3.48
C LEU A 161 -0.67 -19.57 2.32
N GLN A 162 0.16 -20.60 2.47
CA GLN A 162 0.42 -21.55 1.39
C GLN A 162 -0.88 -22.21 0.95
N LYS A 163 -1.15 -22.18 -0.36
CA LYS A 163 -2.37 -22.71 -0.99
C LYS A 163 -3.68 -22.11 -0.46
N ALA A 164 -3.64 -20.95 0.22
CA ALA A 164 -4.85 -20.26 0.64
C ALA A 164 -5.59 -19.69 -0.57
N ASN A 165 -6.92 -19.60 -0.48
CA ASN A 165 -7.76 -19.02 -1.52
C ASN A 165 -8.17 -17.59 -1.17
N LEU A 166 -7.45 -16.61 -1.70
CA LEU A 166 -7.65 -15.16 -1.53
C LEU A 166 -8.31 -14.53 -2.78
N GLN A 167 -9.02 -15.30 -3.60
CA GLN A 167 -9.66 -14.79 -4.81
C GLN A 167 -10.60 -13.62 -4.47
N SER A 168 -10.42 -12.51 -5.19
CA SER A 168 -11.20 -11.27 -5.02
C SER A 168 -11.13 -10.67 -3.60
N ALA A 169 -10.18 -11.07 -2.76
CA ALA A 169 -9.96 -10.47 -1.45
C ALA A 169 -9.40 -9.04 -1.59
N ASN A 170 -9.74 -8.17 -0.64
CA ASN A 170 -9.19 -6.82 -0.56
C ASN A 170 -8.08 -6.75 0.50
N LEU A 171 -6.82 -6.71 0.07
CA LEU A 171 -5.61 -6.58 0.87
C LEU A 171 -4.96 -5.18 0.73
N SER A 172 -5.73 -4.15 0.35
CA SER A 172 -5.18 -2.80 0.16
C SER A 172 -4.53 -2.29 1.45
N GLY A 173 -3.31 -1.77 1.36
CA GLY A 173 -2.53 -1.28 2.50
C GLY A 173 -2.07 -2.36 3.50
N ALA A 174 -2.35 -3.65 3.24
CA ALA A 174 -1.98 -4.73 4.16
C ALA A 174 -0.46 -4.94 4.20
N ASN A 175 0.04 -5.33 5.38
CA ASN A 175 1.44 -5.68 5.56
C ASN A 175 1.65 -7.19 5.49
N LEU A 176 2.05 -7.70 4.33
CA LEU A 176 2.38 -9.11 4.08
C LEU A 176 3.89 -9.39 4.12
N SER A 177 4.69 -8.51 4.74
CA SER A 177 6.14 -8.68 4.72
C SER A 177 6.58 -9.99 5.37
N GLY A 178 7.41 -10.75 4.66
CA GLY A 178 7.83 -12.09 5.05
C GLY A 178 6.74 -13.17 5.04
N ALA A 179 5.54 -12.90 4.52
CA ALA A 179 4.47 -13.89 4.42
C ALA A 179 4.81 -14.99 3.40
N ASN A 180 4.35 -16.22 3.64
CA ASN A 180 4.49 -17.31 2.69
C ASN A 180 3.17 -17.58 1.96
N LEU A 181 3.07 -17.10 0.72
CA LEU A 181 1.92 -17.21 -0.18
C LEU A 181 2.15 -18.25 -1.28
N GLN A 182 3.08 -19.20 -1.09
CA GLN A 182 3.40 -20.22 -2.08
C GLN A 182 2.14 -20.96 -2.55
N GLY A 183 1.87 -20.93 -3.86
CA GLY A 183 0.70 -21.57 -4.47
C GLY A 183 -0.65 -20.99 -4.05
N ALA A 184 -0.69 -19.79 -3.43
CA ALA A 184 -1.95 -19.15 -3.07
C ALA A 184 -2.71 -18.66 -4.31
N ASN A 185 -4.04 -18.65 -4.24
CA ASN A 185 -4.89 -18.07 -5.28
C ASN A 185 -5.24 -16.63 -4.91
N LEU A 186 -4.64 -15.66 -5.60
CA LEU A 186 -4.86 -14.21 -5.46
C LEU A 186 -5.57 -13.62 -6.69
N GLN A 187 -6.24 -14.45 -7.50
CA GLN A 187 -6.93 -13.99 -8.69
C GLN A 187 -7.90 -12.84 -8.37
N GLN A 188 -7.80 -11.73 -9.11
CA GLN A 188 -8.60 -10.51 -8.92
C GLN A 188 -8.49 -9.86 -7.53
N ALA A 189 -7.51 -10.23 -6.71
CA ALA A 189 -7.31 -9.61 -5.40
C ALA A 189 -6.87 -8.14 -5.55
N GLN A 190 -7.26 -7.30 -4.59
CA GLN A 190 -6.79 -5.92 -4.49
C GLN A 190 -5.60 -5.87 -3.53
N LEU A 191 -4.41 -5.55 -4.03
CA LEU A 191 -3.16 -5.45 -3.28
C LEU A 191 -2.57 -4.02 -3.38
N ILE A 192 -3.44 -3.02 -3.56
CA ILE A 192 -3.03 -1.63 -3.74
C ILE A 192 -2.25 -1.18 -2.50
N LYS A 193 -1.02 -0.68 -2.70
CA LYS A 193 -0.11 -0.25 -1.62
C LYS A 193 0.20 -1.35 -0.58
N ALA A 194 -0.03 -2.61 -0.90
CA ALA A 194 0.32 -3.71 0.00
C ALA A 194 1.85 -3.88 0.09
N ASN A 195 2.35 -4.21 1.28
CA ASN A 195 3.76 -4.52 1.48
C ASN A 195 3.97 -6.04 1.41
N LEU A 196 4.50 -6.54 0.30
CA LEU A 196 4.88 -7.94 0.08
C LEU A 196 6.41 -8.14 0.16
N SER A 197 7.17 -7.21 0.74
CA SER A 197 8.62 -7.34 0.86
C SER A 197 9.00 -8.65 1.55
N ASN A 198 9.96 -9.38 0.96
CA ASN A 198 10.39 -10.71 1.44
C ASN A 198 9.28 -11.77 1.52
N ALA A 199 8.09 -11.54 0.96
CA ALA A 199 7.07 -12.56 0.87
C ALA A 199 7.44 -13.62 -0.18
N ASN A 200 7.02 -14.87 0.01
CA ASN A 200 7.16 -15.93 -0.99
C ASN A 200 5.87 -16.06 -1.80
N LEU A 201 5.89 -15.63 -3.06
CA LEU A 201 4.80 -15.73 -4.04
C LEU A 201 5.01 -16.87 -5.05
N SER A 202 5.95 -17.80 -4.82
CA SER A 202 6.28 -18.84 -5.78
C SER A 202 5.05 -19.67 -6.14
N GLY A 203 4.75 -19.78 -7.44
CA GLY A 203 3.57 -20.48 -7.95
C GLY A 203 2.22 -19.86 -7.58
N ALA A 204 2.18 -18.63 -7.02
CA ALA A 204 0.92 -17.97 -6.69
C ALA A 204 0.18 -17.51 -7.95
N ASN A 205 -1.14 -17.58 -7.93
CA ASN A 205 -1.98 -17.08 -9.03
C ASN A 205 -2.42 -15.64 -8.76
N LEU A 206 -1.80 -14.65 -9.41
CA LEU A 206 -2.16 -13.22 -9.33
C LEU A 206 -2.90 -12.72 -10.59
N GLN A 207 -3.53 -13.62 -11.35
CA GLN A 207 -4.24 -13.24 -12.57
C GLN A 207 -5.29 -12.14 -12.29
N GLY A 208 -5.19 -11.03 -13.00
CA GLY A 208 -6.09 -9.89 -12.84
C GLY A 208 -6.00 -9.17 -11.48
N ALA A 209 -4.99 -9.47 -10.65
CA ALA A 209 -4.81 -8.79 -9.37
C ALA A 209 -4.38 -7.33 -9.57
N ASN A 210 -4.82 -6.45 -8.66
CA ASN A 210 -4.41 -5.06 -8.66
C ASN A 210 -3.23 -4.86 -7.69
N LEU A 211 -2.03 -4.69 -8.22
CA LEU A 211 -0.77 -4.52 -7.49
C LEU A 211 -0.29 -3.06 -7.51
N GLN A 212 -1.19 -2.10 -7.79
CA GLN A 212 -0.81 -0.69 -7.87
C GLN A 212 -0.06 -0.23 -6.61
N ALA A 213 1.12 0.35 -6.80
CA ALA A 213 1.98 0.83 -5.71
C ALA A 213 2.33 -0.23 -4.64
N ALA A 214 2.21 -1.52 -4.95
CA ALA A 214 2.61 -2.59 -4.05
C ALA A 214 4.13 -2.73 -3.99
N LEU A 215 4.68 -3.03 -2.81
CA LEU A 215 6.08 -3.41 -2.64
C LEU A 215 6.20 -4.92 -2.81
N LEU A 216 6.56 -5.38 -3.99
CA LEU A 216 6.71 -6.79 -4.36
C LEU A 216 8.00 -7.38 -3.77
N PRO A 217 8.06 -8.71 -3.54
CA PRO A 217 9.29 -9.38 -3.13
C PRO A 217 10.28 -9.49 -4.30
N SER A 218 11.49 -10.00 -4.05
CA SER A 218 12.45 -10.30 -5.13
C SER A 218 11.89 -11.31 -6.14
N LEU A 219 12.41 -11.29 -7.37
CA LEU A 219 12.03 -12.21 -8.43
C LEU A 219 12.24 -13.68 -8.05
N GLU A 220 13.26 -13.98 -7.24
CA GLU A 220 13.49 -15.31 -6.69
C GLU A 220 12.28 -15.84 -5.92
N ASN A 221 11.58 -14.96 -5.21
CA ASN A 221 10.39 -15.31 -4.45
C ASN A 221 9.10 -15.26 -5.27
N MET A 222 9.17 -14.92 -6.56
CA MET A 222 8.01 -14.84 -7.45
C MET A 222 8.03 -15.93 -8.53
N GLN A 223 8.96 -16.89 -8.49
CA GLN A 223 9.11 -17.90 -9.54
C GLN A 223 7.80 -18.68 -9.79
N GLY A 224 7.37 -18.72 -11.04
CA GLY A 224 6.13 -19.38 -11.45
C GLY A 224 4.85 -18.67 -11.00
N ALA A 225 4.94 -17.46 -10.43
CA ALA A 225 3.76 -16.65 -10.16
C ALA A 225 3.09 -16.24 -11.48
N ASN A 226 1.76 -16.31 -11.55
CA ASN A 226 0.99 -15.89 -12.71
C ASN A 226 0.52 -14.44 -12.54
N LEU A 227 1.06 -13.52 -13.35
CA LEU A 227 0.71 -12.10 -13.38
C LEU A 227 -0.14 -11.72 -14.60
N GLN A 228 -0.73 -12.67 -15.31
CA GLN A 228 -1.53 -12.39 -16.49
C GLN A 228 -2.66 -11.39 -16.18
N GLY A 229 -2.65 -10.25 -16.87
CA GLY A 229 -3.64 -9.18 -16.69
C GLY A 229 -3.56 -8.47 -15.33
N ALA A 230 -2.50 -8.68 -14.54
CA ALA A 230 -2.31 -7.96 -13.29
C ALA A 230 -1.99 -6.48 -13.55
N TYR A 231 -2.50 -5.59 -12.69
CA TYR A 231 -2.26 -4.17 -12.78
C TYR A 231 -1.04 -3.78 -11.94
N LEU A 232 0.07 -3.44 -12.59
CA LEU A 232 1.38 -3.26 -11.96
C LEU A 232 1.82 -1.79 -11.81
N GLN A 233 0.94 -0.82 -12.07
CA GLN A 233 1.33 0.60 -12.08
C GLN A 233 1.96 1.02 -10.74
N GLY A 234 3.21 1.46 -10.78
CA GLY A 234 3.96 1.87 -9.58
C GLY A 234 4.31 0.75 -8.61
N ALA A 235 4.10 -0.52 -8.97
CA ALA A 235 4.61 -1.65 -8.20
C ALA A 235 6.13 -1.65 -8.25
N ILE A 236 6.78 -1.89 -7.10
CA ILE A 236 8.24 -1.84 -6.96
C ILE A 236 8.72 -3.17 -6.43
N LEU A 237 9.78 -3.74 -7.02
CA LEU A 237 10.44 -4.93 -6.48
C LEU A 237 11.38 -4.54 -5.33
N SER A 238 11.37 -5.31 -4.23
CA SER A 238 12.19 -5.03 -3.05
C SER A 238 13.70 -5.09 -3.30
N ALA A 239 14.13 -5.67 -4.41
CA ALA A 239 15.54 -5.85 -4.78
C ALA A 239 15.99 -4.96 -5.96
N GLY A 240 15.15 -4.02 -6.43
CA GLY A 240 15.49 -3.15 -7.56
C GLY A 240 15.63 -3.88 -8.91
N GLU A 241 15.17 -5.13 -8.99
CA GLU A 241 15.17 -5.93 -10.23
C GLU A 241 14.12 -5.37 -11.22
N ASP A 242 14.28 -5.65 -12.52
CA ASP A 242 13.28 -5.32 -13.53
C ASP A 242 12.20 -6.42 -13.60
N LEU A 243 11.00 -6.11 -13.12
CA LEU A 243 9.87 -7.04 -13.13
C LEU A 243 9.39 -7.35 -14.54
N LEU A 244 9.35 -6.35 -15.42
CA LEU A 244 8.77 -6.49 -16.76
C LEU A 244 9.63 -7.40 -17.64
N ALA A 245 10.94 -7.36 -17.46
CA ALA A 245 11.87 -8.26 -18.14
C ALA A 245 11.72 -9.74 -17.70
N ALA A 246 11.19 -10.00 -16.50
CA ALA A 246 11.06 -11.34 -15.93
C ALA A 246 9.72 -12.04 -16.25
N ILE A 247 8.73 -11.28 -16.73
CA ILE A 247 7.40 -11.80 -17.09
C ILE A 247 7.44 -12.38 -18.51
N GLN A 248 7.13 -13.66 -18.63
CA GLN A 248 6.99 -14.36 -19.91
C GLN A 248 5.72 -13.91 -20.64
N PRO A 249 5.61 -14.12 -21.97
CA PRO A 249 4.42 -13.73 -22.74
C PRO A 249 3.09 -14.33 -22.24
N ASP A 250 3.14 -15.46 -21.54
CA ASP A 250 1.99 -16.11 -20.91
C ASP A 250 1.63 -15.51 -19.53
N GLY A 251 2.39 -14.54 -19.05
CA GLY A 251 2.22 -13.88 -17.76
C GLY A 251 2.95 -14.54 -16.60
N LEU A 252 3.68 -15.64 -16.81
CA LEU A 252 4.43 -16.32 -15.76
C LEU A 252 5.77 -15.63 -15.48
N VAL A 253 6.16 -15.56 -14.22
CA VAL A 253 7.52 -15.12 -13.83
C VAL A 253 8.50 -16.27 -14.03
N ALA A 254 9.53 -16.04 -14.85
CA ALA A 254 10.53 -17.05 -15.18
C ALA A 254 11.30 -17.54 -13.95
N ALA A 255 11.62 -18.84 -13.92
CA ALA A 255 12.59 -19.38 -12.96
C ALA A 255 14.02 -18.92 -13.36
N LYS A 256 14.83 -18.48 -12.39
CA LYS A 256 16.26 -18.19 -12.65
C LYS A 256 16.90 -19.46 -13.23
N GLN A 257 17.49 -19.36 -14.42
CA GLN A 257 18.40 -20.39 -14.92
C GLN A 257 19.62 -20.42 -13.99
N THR A 258 19.83 -21.51 -13.27
CA THR A 258 21.09 -21.78 -12.60
C THR A 258 22.10 -22.22 -13.67
N SER A 259 22.91 -21.29 -14.18
CA SER A 259 24.11 -21.68 -14.93
C SER A 259 25.34 -20.85 -14.53
N SER A 260 26.32 -21.60 -14.02
CA SER A 260 27.72 -21.30 -13.80
C SER A 260 28.42 -20.47 -14.89
N LEU A 261 29.28 -19.54 -14.45
CA LEU A 261 30.56 -19.07 -15.01
C LEU A 261 30.81 -19.26 -16.53
N ILE A 262 30.94 -18.15 -17.28
CA ILE A 262 32.18 -17.64 -17.96
C ILE A 262 31.84 -16.36 -18.78
N GLN A 263 32.35 -15.22 -18.27
CA GLN A 263 33.02 -14.05 -18.87
C GLN A 263 32.63 -13.37 -20.22
N PRO A 264 33.04 -12.08 -20.39
CA PRO A 264 32.31 -11.07 -21.17
C PRO A 264 32.85 -10.87 -22.58
N THR A 265 31.99 -10.48 -23.53
CA THR A 265 32.43 -9.75 -24.73
C THR A 265 31.43 -8.67 -25.14
N LYS A 266 32.04 -7.55 -25.52
CA LYS A 266 31.51 -6.26 -25.95
C LYS A 266 30.48 -6.34 -27.07
N SER A 267 29.62 -5.32 -27.07
CA SER A 267 29.18 -4.52 -28.22
C SER A 267 28.96 -5.29 -29.53
N ASN A 268 27.68 -5.42 -29.91
CA ASN A 268 27.24 -4.79 -31.14
C ASN A 268 25.73 -4.65 -31.16
N VAL A 269 25.34 -3.52 -31.73
CA VAL A 269 24.01 -3.09 -32.19
C VAL A 269 23.26 -4.20 -32.93
N ILE A 270 21.91 -4.12 -32.96
CA ILE A 270 20.93 -4.54 -34.01
C ILE A 270 19.64 -5.10 -33.33
N PRO A 271 18.39 -4.86 -33.81
CA PRO A 271 17.68 -3.62 -34.13
C PRO A 271 16.25 -3.58 -33.48
N GLU A 272 15.48 -2.52 -33.67
CA GLU A 272 14.02 -2.59 -33.52
C GLU A 272 13.42 -3.55 -34.56
N LYS A 273 12.69 -4.58 -34.11
CA LYS A 273 11.78 -5.36 -34.96
C LYS A 273 10.34 -4.99 -34.64
N ASN A 274 9.87 -3.91 -35.26
CA ASN A 274 8.46 -3.80 -35.62
C ASN A 274 8.20 -4.76 -36.81
N TYR A 275 7.24 -5.67 -36.64
CA TYR A 275 6.77 -6.49 -37.75
C TYR A 275 5.79 -5.68 -38.61
N SER A 276 6.23 -5.23 -39.81
CA SER A 276 5.39 -5.01 -41.00
C SER A 276 6.26 -4.76 -42.25
N ILE A 277 5.86 -5.28 -43.42
CA ILE A 277 6.68 -5.41 -44.66
C ILE A 277 6.11 -4.58 -45.84
N LYS A 278 7.05 -4.04 -46.65
CA LYS A 278 7.03 -3.56 -48.08
C LYS A 278 6.57 -2.11 -48.38
N GLN A 279 7.06 -1.40 -49.43
CA GLN A 279 8.33 -1.24 -50.17
C GLN A 279 8.14 -0.08 -51.19
N SER A 280 9.25 0.55 -51.63
CA SER A 280 9.46 1.80 -52.39
C SER A 280 9.14 1.83 -53.91
N LEU A 281 8.95 3.03 -54.52
CA LEU A 281 9.72 3.57 -55.69
C LEU A 281 9.23 4.97 -56.21
N GLN A 282 10.15 5.71 -56.85
CA GLN A 282 10.17 7.14 -57.23
C GLN A 282 9.32 7.55 -58.47
N THR A 283 9.01 8.85 -58.55
CA THR A 283 8.09 9.51 -59.50
C THR A 283 8.78 10.38 -60.57
N SER A 284 8.11 10.50 -61.72
CA SER A 284 8.17 11.56 -62.74
C SER A 284 6.75 12.18 -62.85
N PRO A 285 6.33 12.78 -63.95
CA PRO A 285 6.08 14.20 -64.23
C PRO A 285 4.83 14.80 -63.53
N VAL A 286 4.75 14.64 -62.20
CA VAL A 286 3.74 15.26 -61.31
C VAL A 286 4.23 16.62 -60.76
N GLU A 287 5.46 17.03 -61.12
CA GLU A 287 6.24 18.09 -60.49
C GLU A 287 5.66 19.51 -60.62
N GLU A 288 4.80 19.77 -61.61
CA GLU A 288 4.11 21.06 -61.71
C GLU A 288 2.83 21.15 -60.88
N LYS A 289 2.13 20.03 -60.65
CA LYS A 289 1.01 19.98 -59.69
C LYS A 289 1.50 20.03 -58.25
N ILE A 290 2.75 19.60 -58.06
CA ILE A 290 3.49 19.67 -56.80
C ILE A 290 3.80 21.12 -56.41
N LEU A 291 3.92 22.10 -57.32
CA LEU A 291 4.30 23.46 -56.94
C LEU A 291 3.19 24.25 -56.22
N GLU A 292 1.92 24.05 -56.58
CA GLU A 292 0.77 24.64 -55.87
C GLU A 292 0.41 23.87 -54.59
N GLU A 293 0.54 22.55 -54.58
CA GLU A 293 0.48 21.77 -53.33
C GLU A 293 1.67 22.08 -52.41
N ASN A 294 2.82 22.50 -52.96
CA ASN A 294 4.01 22.88 -52.18
C ASN A 294 3.84 24.17 -51.39
N GLN A 295 3.00 25.12 -51.82
CA GLN A 295 2.71 26.31 -50.99
C GLN A 295 1.84 25.96 -49.78
N ASP A 296 0.95 24.97 -49.92
CA ASP A 296 0.15 24.44 -48.81
C ASP A 296 0.96 23.50 -47.91
N ILE A 297 1.94 22.78 -48.49
CA ILE A 297 2.95 21.99 -47.75
C ILE A 297 3.98 22.90 -47.09
N GLU A 298 4.37 24.06 -47.65
CA GLU A 298 5.26 25.03 -46.99
C GLU A 298 4.59 25.68 -45.79
N LYS A 299 3.29 26.02 -45.87
CA LYS A 299 2.51 26.45 -44.69
C LYS A 299 2.38 25.34 -43.65
N LYS A 300 2.17 24.09 -44.07
CA LYS A 300 2.16 22.94 -43.15
C LYS A 300 3.57 22.62 -42.62
N ARG A 301 4.64 22.90 -43.37
CA ARG A 301 6.04 22.78 -42.96
C ARG A 301 6.49 23.91 -42.05
N GLU A 302 5.91 25.11 -42.14
CA GLU A 302 6.09 26.16 -41.14
C GLU A 302 5.34 25.82 -39.85
N GLN A 303 4.15 25.22 -39.93
CA GLN A 303 3.44 24.68 -38.77
C GLN A 303 4.12 23.45 -38.15
N VAL A 304 4.68 22.56 -38.98
CA VAL A 304 5.47 21.41 -38.54
C VAL A 304 6.84 21.86 -38.05
N SER A 305 7.49 22.87 -38.65
CA SER A 305 8.72 23.47 -38.12
C SER A 305 8.45 24.24 -36.82
N ALA A 306 7.26 24.83 -36.65
CA ALA A 306 6.84 25.40 -35.37
C ALA A 306 6.56 24.32 -34.33
N LEU A 307 5.94 23.19 -34.71
CA LEU A 307 5.72 22.01 -33.85
C LEU A 307 7.00 21.22 -33.59
N GLU A 308 7.98 21.22 -34.50
CA GLU A 308 9.31 20.65 -34.37
C GLU A 308 10.21 21.59 -33.60
N LYS A 309 10.01 22.91 -33.65
CA LYS A 309 10.61 23.87 -32.71
C LYS A 309 9.97 23.75 -31.34
N LEU A 310 8.68 23.39 -31.25
CA LEU A 310 7.99 23.09 -29.99
C LEU A 310 8.42 21.72 -29.44
N ALA A 311 8.63 20.73 -30.31
CA ALA A 311 9.11 19.40 -29.97
C ALA A 311 10.61 19.41 -29.71
N ALA A 312 11.41 20.25 -30.38
CA ALA A 312 12.80 20.50 -30.08
C ALA A 312 12.96 21.45 -28.88
N ALA A 313 11.97 22.28 -28.56
CA ALA A 313 11.89 22.97 -27.28
C ALA A 313 11.48 22.01 -26.16
N GLN A 314 10.63 21.03 -26.44
CA GLN A 314 10.27 19.92 -25.53
C GLN A 314 11.46 18.97 -25.34
N GLU A 315 12.19 18.66 -26.41
CA GLU A 315 13.41 17.86 -26.41
C GLU A 315 14.60 18.66 -25.85
N ARG A 316 14.55 20.01 -25.88
CA ARG A 316 15.45 20.91 -25.12
C ARG A 316 15.05 21.10 -23.67
N ILE A 317 13.79 20.90 -23.31
CA ILE A 317 13.38 20.67 -21.92
C ILE A 317 13.95 19.32 -21.46
N ASP A 318 13.92 18.30 -22.32
CA ASP A 318 14.52 16.99 -22.06
C ASP A 318 16.07 17.00 -22.11
N THR A 319 16.72 17.91 -22.84
CA THR A 319 18.19 18.07 -22.89
C THR A 319 18.75 19.18 -21.99
N CYS A 320 17.92 20.08 -21.43
CA CYS A 320 18.27 20.79 -20.19
C CYS A 320 18.33 19.83 -18.98
N PHE A 321 17.93 18.56 -19.15
CA PHE A 321 18.26 17.41 -18.29
C PHE A 321 19.53 16.64 -18.73
N GLU A 322 20.45 17.25 -19.47
CA GLU A 322 21.78 16.66 -19.77
C GLU A 322 22.83 16.78 -18.66
N GLU A 323 22.44 17.16 -17.44
CA GLU A 323 22.98 16.49 -16.24
C GLU A 323 21.86 15.61 -15.68
N LYS A 324 21.87 14.33 -16.10
CA LYS A 324 20.85 13.31 -15.80
C LYS A 324 20.75 13.05 -14.30
N GLU A 325 19.81 13.69 -13.63
CA GLU A 325 19.26 13.18 -12.38
C GLU A 325 18.23 12.09 -12.73
N THR A 326 18.51 10.83 -12.40
CA THR A 326 17.66 9.67 -12.68
C THR A 326 16.44 9.64 -11.75
N LEU A 327 15.36 8.95 -12.16
CA LEU A 327 14.23 8.63 -11.27
C LEU A 327 14.69 7.89 -10.00
N GLU A 328 15.80 7.15 -10.09
CA GLU A 328 16.52 6.55 -8.97
C GLU A 328 17.18 7.60 -8.05
N THR A 329 17.88 8.62 -8.56
CA THR A 329 18.42 9.69 -7.69
C THR A 329 17.34 10.59 -7.11
N ALA A 330 16.22 10.82 -7.82
CA ALA A 330 15.06 11.53 -7.25
C ALA A 330 14.37 10.70 -6.15
N ALA A 331 14.23 9.39 -6.34
CA ALA A 331 13.64 8.47 -5.37
C ALA A 331 14.57 8.20 -4.18
N GLU A 332 15.89 8.07 -4.37
CA GLU A 332 16.90 7.98 -3.32
C GLU A 332 16.95 9.28 -2.50
N ARG A 333 16.86 10.44 -3.15
CA ARG A 333 16.70 11.74 -2.47
C ARG A 333 15.45 11.78 -1.60
N ILE A 334 14.30 11.36 -2.13
CA ILE A 334 13.04 11.28 -1.37
C ILE A 334 13.18 10.27 -0.21
N TYR A 335 13.84 9.13 -0.41
CA TYR A 335 14.07 8.11 0.61
C TYR A 335 15.09 8.52 1.69
N GLU A 336 16.18 9.20 1.33
CA GLU A 336 17.13 9.80 2.28
C GLU A 336 16.45 10.94 3.06
N ALA A 337 15.67 11.80 2.39
CA ALA A 337 14.87 12.82 3.04
C ALA A 337 13.80 12.23 3.97
N LEU A 338 13.23 11.06 3.66
CA LEU A 338 12.31 10.32 4.54
C LEU A 338 13.04 9.62 5.69
N ALA A 339 14.27 9.13 5.49
CA ALA A 339 15.11 8.52 6.52
C ALA A 339 15.62 9.54 7.55
N LEU A 340 15.92 10.78 7.12
CA LEU A 340 16.26 11.93 7.96
C LEU A 340 15.09 12.42 8.84
N ARG A 341 13.84 12.01 8.56
CA ARG A 341 12.62 12.43 9.28
C ARG A 341 12.41 11.73 10.63
N ARG A 342 13.22 10.73 11.01
CA ARG A 342 13.09 10.00 12.30
C ARG A 342 13.76 10.66 13.51
N GLY A 343 14.30 11.89 13.39
CA GLY A 343 15.17 12.45 14.44
C GLY A 343 14.90 13.86 15.02
N LYS A 344 13.96 14.68 14.53
CA LYS A 344 14.00 16.14 14.83
C LYS A 344 12.69 16.77 15.35
N SER A 345 12.22 16.38 16.54
CA SER A 345 11.00 16.98 17.13
C SER A 345 11.15 18.47 17.51
N ALA A 346 12.34 18.90 17.95
CA ALA A 346 12.58 20.27 18.44
C ALA A 346 12.69 21.33 17.33
N PHE A 347 13.39 21.04 16.23
CA PHE A 347 13.50 21.94 15.07
C PHE A 347 12.14 22.20 14.43
N ARG A 348 11.35 21.13 14.28
CA ARG A 348 9.98 21.20 13.77
C ARG A 348 9.07 22.07 14.63
N GLN A 349 9.16 21.97 15.96
CA GLN A 349 8.38 22.82 16.87
C GLN A 349 8.76 24.29 16.77
N LYS A 350 10.05 24.63 16.55
CA LYS A 350 10.49 26.01 16.35
C LYS A 350 9.91 26.64 15.08
N LEU A 351 9.91 25.90 13.96
CA LEU A 351 9.32 26.36 12.70
C LEU A 351 7.79 26.50 12.79
N LEU A 352 7.10 25.55 13.43
CA LEU A 352 5.67 25.63 13.69
C LEU A 352 5.31 26.89 14.48
N ALA A 353 6.05 27.18 15.56
CA ALA A 353 5.84 28.37 16.37
C ALA A 353 6.10 29.67 15.58
N ALA A 354 7.17 29.72 14.78
CA ALA A 354 7.52 30.92 14.01
C ALA A 354 6.48 31.28 12.94
N TYR A 355 5.96 30.28 12.24
CA TYR A 355 4.89 30.46 11.24
C TYR A 355 3.48 30.48 11.87
N ASN A 356 3.38 30.54 13.20
CA ASN A 356 2.13 30.50 13.95
C ASN A 356 1.18 29.37 13.50
N TYR A 357 1.76 28.19 13.30
CA TYR A 357 1.08 26.96 12.86
C TYR A 357 0.35 27.09 11.52
N ARG A 358 0.75 28.02 10.65
CA ARG A 358 0.12 28.24 9.34
C ARG A 358 1.06 27.90 8.19
N CYS A 359 0.50 27.31 7.13
CA CYS A 359 1.24 27.04 5.91
C CYS A 359 1.74 28.35 5.28
N ALA A 360 3.02 28.39 4.91
CA ALA A 360 3.64 29.59 4.35
C ALA A 360 3.03 30.03 2.99
N ILE A 361 2.42 29.12 2.25
CA ILE A 361 1.82 29.40 0.92
C ILE A 361 0.32 29.71 1.03
N THR A 362 -0.43 28.94 1.82
CA THR A 362 -1.91 29.07 1.87
C THR A 362 -2.43 29.82 3.09
N GLY A 363 -1.62 29.98 4.14
CA GLY A 363 -2.03 30.57 5.42
C GLY A 363 -3.01 29.72 6.24
N CYS A 364 -3.35 28.52 5.76
CA CYS A 364 -4.22 27.57 6.46
C CYS A 364 -3.51 26.93 7.65
N ASN A 365 -4.27 26.47 8.64
CA ASN A 365 -3.73 25.75 9.79
C ASN A 365 -3.02 24.46 9.33
N ALA A 366 -1.77 24.27 9.75
CA ALA A 366 -0.87 23.20 9.33
C ALA A 366 -0.89 21.98 10.27
N GLU A 367 -1.81 21.93 11.23
CA GLU A 367 -1.67 21.09 12.44
C GLU A 367 -2.54 19.81 12.52
N PRO A 368 -2.63 19.03 11.43
CA PRO A 368 -2.50 17.59 11.66
C PRO A 368 -1.54 16.87 10.71
N VAL A 369 -0.72 17.57 9.91
CA VAL A 369 0.11 16.90 8.89
C VAL A 369 1.56 17.40 8.93
N LEU A 370 2.46 16.52 9.38
CA LEU A 370 3.83 16.83 9.77
C LEU A 370 4.79 17.02 8.58
N GLU A 371 5.01 18.21 8.00
CA GLU A 371 6.20 18.36 7.12
C GLU A 371 6.89 19.74 7.21
N VAL A 372 8.22 19.71 7.41
CA VAL A 372 9.13 20.84 7.22
C VAL A 372 9.87 20.58 5.92
N ALA A 373 9.74 21.48 4.96
CA ALA A 373 10.36 21.38 3.65
C ALA A 373 11.75 22.00 3.68
N TYR A 374 12.79 21.20 3.45
CA TYR A 374 14.15 21.74 3.32
C TYR A 374 14.38 22.25 1.91
N ILE A 375 14.93 23.46 1.80
CA ILE A 375 15.12 24.16 0.52
C ILE A 375 16.41 23.66 -0.18
N LEU A 376 17.36 23.09 0.58
CA LEU A 376 18.63 22.56 0.09
C LEU A 376 18.72 21.05 0.28
N PHE A 377 19.30 20.34 -0.70
CA PHE A 377 19.35 18.88 -0.71
C PHE A 377 20.77 18.28 -0.62
N ASP A 378 21.80 18.98 -1.12
CA ASP A 378 23.12 18.36 -1.37
C ASP A 378 24.13 18.50 -0.21
N THR A 379 23.88 19.36 0.78
CA THR A 379 24.83 19.59 1.89
C THR A 379 24.51 18.75 3.13
N GLY A 380 23.65 17.72 3.00
CA GLY A 380 22.98 17.10 4.14
C GLY A 380 21.97 18.06 4.77
N VAL A 381 21.04 17.50 5.56
CA VAL A 381 20.01 18.31 6.26
C VAL A 381 20.67 19.22 7.28
N THR A 382 20.79 20.50 6.93
CA THR A 382 21.28 21.53 7.86
C THR A 382 20.19 21.83 8.90
N GLU A 383 20.61 22.12 10.13
CA GLU A 383 19.68 22.62 11.18
C GLU A 383 19.49 24.13 11.11
N GLU A 384 19.97 24.75 10.04
CA GLU A 384 19.84 26.17 9.80
C GLU A 384 18.39 26.47 9.42
N ILE A 385 17.75 27.29 10.24
CA ILE A 385 16.30 27.54 10.20
C ILE A 385 15.87 28.19 8.88
N SER A 386 16.71 29.04 8.30
CA SER A 386 16.45 29.74 7.04
C SER A 386 16.40 28.81 5.83
N ASN A 387 16.90 27.57 5.94
CA ASN A 387 16.85 26.58 4.87
C ASN A 387 15.61 25.68 4.93
N ALA A 388 14.60 26.07 5.71
CA ALA A 388 13.40 25.31 5.92
C ALA A 388 12.12 26.16 5.78
N LEU A 389 11.06 25.55 5.25
CA LEU A 389 9.75 26.16 5.04
C LEU A 389 8.63 25.30 5.61
N LEU A 390 7.63 25.93 6.24
CA LEU A 390 6.48 25.21 6.77
C LEU A 390 5.39 25.06 5.70
N LEU A 391 5.19 23.84 5.20
CA LEU A 391 4.24 23.51 4.14
C LEU A 391 3.22 22.47 4.62
N ARG A 392 2.00 22.53 4.06
CA ARG A 392 1.03 21.42 4.16
C ARG A 392 1.55 20.24 3.34
N ALA A 393 1.33 19.00 3.76
CA ALA A 393 2.01 17.85 3.15
C ALA A 393 1.76 17.66 1.64
N ASP A 394 0.56 17.98 1.14
CA ASP A 394 0.31 17.95 -0.30
C ASP A 394 1.16 18.99 -1.06
N ILE A 395 1.28 20.21 -0.52
CA ILE A 395 2.13 21.27 -1.09
C ILE A 395 3.60 20.94 -0.92
N HIS A 396 4.00 20.33 0.19
CA HIS A 396 5.37 19.88 0.40
C HIS A 396 5.77 18.82 -0.63
N ASN A 397 4.92 17.82 -0.87
CA ASN A 397 5.17 16.82 -1.91
C ASN A 397 5.29 17.46 -3.30
N LEU A 398 4.46 18.46 -3.61
CA LEU A 398 4.57 19.20 -4.87
C LEU A 398 5.83 20.08 -4.93
N PHE A 399 6.26 20.64 -3.80
CA PHE A 399 7.49 21.41 -3.69
C PHE A 399 8.72 20.51 -3.84
N ASP A 400 8.71 19.29 -3.28
CA ASP A 400 9.77 18.28 -3.40
C ASP A 400 9.92 17.77 -4.83
N LEU A 401 8.80 17.55 -5.53
CA LEU A 401 8.76 17.18 -6.94
C LEU A 401 9.06 18.35 -7.89
N ASP A 402 9.45 19.51 -7.36
CA ASP A 402 9.70 20.72 -8.12
C ASP A 402 8.51 21.12 -8.99
N MET A 403 7.27 20.83 -8.58
CA MET A 403 6.03 21.19 -9.31
C MET A 403 5.45 22.53 -8.84
N ILE A 404 5.96 23.04 -7.71
CA ILE A 404 5.70 24.38 -7.17
C ILE A 404 7.06 24.96 -6.76
N ALA A 405 7.31 26.21 -7.14
CA ALA A 405 8.53 26.94 -6.81
C ALA A 405 8.19 28.29 -6.14
N ILE A 406 9.18 28.92 -5.50
CA ILE A 406 9.05 30.28 -4.97
C ILE A 406 10.10 31.15 -5.63
N GLU A 407 9.64 32.16 -6.35
CA GLU A 407 10.47 33.23 -6.87
C GLU A 407 11.05 34.03 -5.69
N PRO A 408 12.37 34.01 -5.48
CA PRO A 408 13.03 34.61 -4.31
C PRO A 408 13.04 36.13 -4.37
N ASN A 409 13.02 36.68 -5.59
CA ASN A 409 12.87 38.10 -5.82
C ASN A 409 11.37 38.41 -5.88
N GLY A 410 10.80 38.81 -4.75
CA GLY A 410 9.36 39.08 -4.61
C GLY A 410 8.59 38.02 -3.80
N MET A 411 9.23 36.89 -3.47
CA MET A 411 8.67 35.79 -2.68
C MET A 411 7.35 35.29 -3.26
N ILE A 412 7.31 35.05 -4.57
CA ILE A 412 6.07 34.73 -5.29
C ILE A 412 6.05 33.27 -5.72
N VAL A 413 4.98 32.55 -5.40
CA VAL A 413 4.75 31.18 -5.79
C VAL A 413 4.56 31.07 -7.29
N ARG A 414 5.16 30.03 -7.86
CA ARG A 414 5.06 29.65 -9.26
C ARG A 414 4.65 28.18 -9.33
N VAL A 415 3.81 27.84 -10.29
CA VAL A 415 3.19 26.51 -10.38
C VAL A 415 3.41 25.91 -11.76
N ALA A 416 3.71 24.62 -11.80
CA ALA A 416 4.01 23.90 -13.04
C ALA A 416 2.84 23.94 -14.02
N PRO A 417 3.10 24.04 -15.34
CA PRO A 417 2.07 23.96 -16.37
C PRO A 417 1.19 22.70 -16.26
N ALA A 418 1.78 21.58 -15.82
CA ALA A 418 1.07 20.33 -15.55
C ALA A 418 -0.03 20.42 -14.47
N LEU A 419 -0.03 21.48 -13.66
CA LEU A 419 -1.03 21.72 -12.61
C LEU A 419 -2.12 22.73 -13.01
N ILE A 420 -2.06 23.32 -14.21
CA ILE A 420 -3.00 24.35 -14.70
C ILE A 420 -4.46 23.86 -14.69
N GLY A 421 -4.70 22.55 -14.89
CA GLY A 421 -6.03 21.94 -14.83
C GLY A 421 -6.47 21.45 -13.44
N THR A 422 -5.71 21.77 -12.38
CA THR A 422 -5.98 21.33 -11.01
C THR A 422 -6.28 22.52 -10.09
N ASN A 423 -6.82 22.24 -8.90
CA ASN A 423 -7.04 23.26 -7.87
C ASN A 423 -5.74 23.93 -7.38
N TYR A 424 -4.56 23.39 -7.69
CA TYR A 424 -3.27 23.99 -7.33
C TYR A 424 -2.86 25.16 -8.24
N SER A 425 -3.49 25.30 -9.41
CA SER A 425 -3.26 26.43 -10.32
C SER A 425 -3.50 27.80 -9.66
N GLU A 426 -4.43 27.87 -8.71
CA GLU A 426 -4.77 29.07 -7.92
C GLU A 426 -3.64 29.54 -6.99
N LEU A 427 -2.59 28.73 -6.81
CA LEU A 427 -1.42 29.11 -6.04
C LEU A 427 -0.43 29.96 -6.85
N ASN A 428 -0.53 29.93 -8.19
CA ASN A 428 0.39 30.65 -9.06
C ASN A 428 0.25 32.17 -8.87
N GLY A 429 1.35 32.85 -8.62
CA GLY A 429 1.37 34.30 -8.37
C GLY A 429 1.07 34.71 -6.92
N ARG A 430 0.81 33.77 -5.99
CA ARG A 430 0.64 34.11 -4.57
C ARG A 430 1.96 34.52 -3.92
N SER A 431 1.95 35.53 -3.04
CA SER A 431 3.13 35.85 -2.24
C SER A 431 3.24 34.96 -0.99
N LEU A 432 4.47 34.67 -0.57
CA LEU A 432 4.77 33.85 0.60
C LEU A 432 4.49 34.62 1.88
N GLN A 433 3.83 33.98 2.84
CA GLN A 433 3.58 34.55 4.15
C GLN A 433 4.77 34.28 5.07
N LEU A 434 5.59 35.30 5.26
CA LEU A 434 6.80 35.22 6.08
C LEU A 434 6.54 35.59 7.54
N PRO A 435 7.22 34.95 8.50
CA PRO A 435 7.19 35.33 9.90
C PRO A 435 7.90 36.67 10.12
N MET A 436 7.61 37.36 11.23
CA MET A 436 8.25 38.67 11.51
C MET A 436 9.76 38.58 11.80
N ILE A 437 10.24 37.42 12.26
CA ILE A 437 11.65 37.22 12.59
C ILE A 437 12.40 36.79 11.32
N GLU A 438 13.34 37.62 10.87
CA GLU A 438 14.07 37.42 9.61
C GLU A 438 14.92 36.14 9.57
N GLU A 439 15.36 35.63 10.72
CA GLU A 439 16.11 34.35 10.79
C GLU A 439 15.29 33.15 10.26
N PHE A 440 13.96 33.25 10.29
CA PHE A 440 13.04 32.24 9.76
C PHE A 440 12.62 32.51 8.32
N HIS A 441 13.16 33.56 7.69
CA HIS A 441 12.93 33.82 6.29
C HIS A 441 13.68 32.78 5.45
N PRO A 442 13.05 32.27 4.39
CA PRO A 442 13.69 31.38 3.46
C PRO A 442 14.96 32.02 2.90
N ASN A 443 16.04 31.26 2.91
CA ASN A 443 17.29 31.67 2.31
C ASN A 443 17.05 31.94 0.81
N LYS A 444 17.22 33.20 0.40
CA LYS A 444 16.96 33.63 -0.98
C LYS A 444 17.85 32.92 -1.98
N ALA A 445 19.12 32.66 -1.65
CA ALA A 445 20.04 31.93 -2.53
C ALA A 445 19.62 30.46 -2.68
N ALA A 446 19.13 29.84 -1.60
CA ALA A 446 18.58 28.48 -1.63
C ALA A 446 17.31 28.40 -2.49
N LEU A 447 16.39 29.37 -2.33
CA LEU A 447 15.21 29.48 -3.18
C LEU A 447 15.56 29.77 -4.64
N GLN A 448 16.58 30.61 -4.91
CA GLN A 448 17.11 30.82 -6.27
C GLN A 448 17.62 29.52 -6.87
N LEU A 449 18.37 28.73 -6.10
CA LEU A 449 18.85 27.44 -6.54
C LEU A 449 17.70 26.49 -6.87
N ARG A 450 16.68 26.41 -5.99
CA ARG A 450 15.49 25.57 -6.21
C ARG A 450 14.67 26.04 -7.42
N LEU A 451 14.44 27.34 -7.55
CA LEU A 451 13.73 27.93 -8.69
C LEU A 451 14.42 27.58 -10.01
N ARG A 452 15.75 27.67 -10.08
CA ARG A 452 16.51 27.30 -11.28
C ARG A 452 16.38 25.82 -11.66
N ARG A 453 16.03 24.94 -10.70
CA ARG A 453 15.81 23.51 -10.96
C ARG A 453 14.41 23.22 -11.50
N CYS A 454 13.47 24.13 -11.31
CA CYS A 454 12.12 24.02 -11.85
C CYS A 454 12.17 24.30 -13.35
N LYS A 455 12.48 23.28 -14.16
CA LYS A 455 12.78 23.41 -15.60
C LYS A 455 11.58 23.79 -16.49
N TRP A 456 10.44 24.09 -15.86
CA TRP A 456 9.19 24.51 -16.47
C TRP A 456 8.86 25.98 -16.19
N LEU A 457 9.72 26.70 -15.45
CA LEU A 457 9.74 28.16 -15.31
C LEU A 457 10.84 28.75 -16.17
#